data_AF-V5ICJ9-F1
#
_entry.id   AF-V5ICJ9-F1
#
_cell.length_a   1.000
_cell.length_b   1.000
_cell.length_c   1.000
_cell.angle_alpha   90.00
_cell.angle_beta   90.00
_cell.angle_gamma   90.00
#
_symmetry.space_group_name_H-M   'P 1'
#
loop_
_entity.id
_entity.type
_entity.pdbx_description
1 polymer ?
#
loop_
_entity_poly.entity_id
_entity_poly.type
_entity_poly.pdbx_seq_one_letter_code
_entity_poly.pdbx_strand_id
1 'polypeptide(L)' 'MREAFFRCTACSAVEAVEIDRGRIAEPVTCRNCSANVHATPWCTTARQFSDKQIVKLQEAPEDMPAGQTPHTAVYLCTQ' A
#
# COMPACT_ATOMS: atom_id res chain seq x y z
N MET A 1 2.92 2.16 2.60
CA MET A 1 2.75 1.09 3.61
C MET A 1 3.91 0.14 3.40
N ARG A 2 4.74 -0.06 4.43
CA ARG A 2 5.94 -0.91 4.33
C ARG A 2 5.73 -2.31 4.94
N GLU A 3 4.89 -2.40 5.95
CA GLU A 3 4.61 -3.63 6.69
C GLU A 3 3.10 -3.78 6.90
N ALA A 4 2.64 -5.03 6.85
CA ALA A 4 1.27 -5.42 7.17
C ALA A 4 1.27 -6.18 8.51
N PHE A 5 0.32 -5.88 9.37
CA PHE A 5 0.18 -6.54 10.68
C PHE A 5 -1.02 -7.48 10.67
N PHE A 6 -0.82 -8.69 11.16
CA PHE A 6 -1.86 -9.68 11.31
C PHE A 6 -1.98 -10.11 12.77
N ARG A 7 -3.20 -10.36 13.23
CA ARG A 7 -3.48 -10.83 14.58
C ARG A 7 -4.11 -12.22 14.53
N CYS A 8 -3.54 -13.15 15.30
CA CYS A 8 -4.10 -14.49 15.45
C CYS A 8 -5.39 -14.43 16.27
N THR A 9 -6.46 -15.09 15.82
CA THR A 9 -7.74 -15.12 16.56
C THR A 9 -7.74 -16.07 17.76
N ALA A 10 -6.82 -17.05 17.80
CA ALA A 10 -6.74 -18.02 18.90
C ALA A 10 -5.91 -17.53 20.08
N CYS A 11 -4.70 -17.01 19.84
CA CYS A 11 -3.77 -16.59 20.90
C CYS A 11 -3.54 -15.08 20.97
N SER A 12 -4.16 -14.29 20.08
CA SER A 12 -4.02 -12.83 19.99
C SER A 12 -2.62 -12.29 19.71
N ALA A 13 -1.66 -13.15 19.38
CA ALA A 13 -0.32 -12.76 18.94
C ALA A 13 -0.39 -11.93 17.65
N VAL A 14 0.46 -10.90 17.56
CA VAL A 14 0.58 -10.02 16.39
C VAL A 14 1.87 -10.34 15.66
N GLU A 15 1.77 -10.51 14.34
CA GLU A 15 2.91 -10.76 13.46
C GLU A 15 2.97 -9.66 12.38
N ALA A 16 4.17 -9.14 12.14
CA ALA A 16 4.44 -8.17 11.09
C ALA A 16 5.00 -8.90 9.87
N VAL A 17 4.44 -8.60 8.70
CA VAL A 17 4.86 -9.13 7.40
C VAL A 17 5.26 -7.99 6.49
N GLU A 18 6.46 -8.05 5.93
CA GLU A 18 6.94 -7.05 4.98
C GLU A 18 6.16 -7.11 3.66
N ILE A 19 5.95 -5.94 3.05
CA ILE A 19 5.25 -5.84 1.77
C ILE A 19 6.29 -5.85 0.64
N ASP A 20 6.41 -6.98 -0.06
CA ASP A 20 7.29 -7.09 -1.22
C ASP A 20 6.57 -6.57 -2.47
N ARG A 21 7.03 -5.43 -3.00
CA ARG A 21 6.57 -4.84 -4.28
C ARG A 21 5.04 -4.72 -4.41
N GLY A 22 4.34 -4.46 -3.31
CA GLY A 22 2.89 -4.31 -3.27
C GLY A 22 2.12 -5.62 -3.11
N ARG A 23 2.79 -6.75 -2.90
CA ARG A 23 2.16 -8.02 -2.49
C ARG A 23 2.32 -8.22 -1.00
N ILE A 24 1.23 -8.62 -0.35
CA ILE A 24 1.20 -8.96 1.06
C ILE A 24 0.98 -10.47 1.14
N ALA A 25 1.92 -11.19 1.76
CA ALA A 25 1.77 -12.62 2.01
C ALA A 25 1.04 -12.83 3.34
N GLU A 26 -0.18 -13.38 3.31
CA GLU A 26 -0.89 -13.71 4.54
C GLU A 26 -0.26 -14.95 5.21
N PRO A 27 0.05 -14.89 6.52
CA PRO A 27 0.59 -16.06 7.23
C PRO A 27 -0.51 -17.09 7.49
N VAL A 28 -0.31 -18.32 6.99
CA VAL A 28 -1.27 -19.43 7.12
C VAL A 28 -1.24 -20.13 8.48
N THR A 29 -0.13 -19.99 9.22
CA THR A 29 0.09 -20.64 10.51
C THR A 29 0.70 -19.65 11.48
N CYS A 30 0.18 -19.58 12.71
CA CYS A 30 0.71 -18.69 13.73
C CYS A 30 2.00 -19.26 14.34
N ARG A 31 3.08 -18.46 14.40
CA ARG A 31 4.34 -18.87 15.04
C ARG A 31 4.21 -19.21 16.53
N ASN A 32 3.24 -18.61 17.23
CA ASN A 32 3.13 -18.75 18.68
C ASN A 32 2.31 -19.99 19.11
N CYS A 33 1.18 -20.27 18.45
CA CYS A 33 0.32 -21.40 18.80
C CYS A 33 0.37 -22.57 17.82
N SER A 34 1.13 -22.46 16.71
CA SER A 34 1.25 -23.48 15.64
C SER A 34 -0.06 -23.97 15.02
N ALA A 35 -1.19 -23.35 15.39
CA ALA A 35 -2.49 -23.69 14.86
C ALA A 35 -2.70 -23.02 13.50
N ASN A 36 -3.34 -23.74 12.58
CA ASN A 36 -3.84 -23.20 11.33
C ASN A 36 -5.05 -22.32 11.65
N VAL A 37 -4.77 -21.03 11.86
CA VAL A 37 -5.76 -20.05 12.28
C VAL A 37 -5.72 -18.90 11.29
N HIS A 38 -6.90 -18.52 10.80
CA HIS A 38 -7.09 -17.32 9.99
C HIS A 38 -6.52 -16.11 10.72
N ALA A 39 -5.46 -15.53 10.15
CA ALA A 39 -4.85 -14.33 10.67
C ALA A 39 -5.69 -13.13 10.20
N THR A 40 -6.27 -12.36 11.11
CA THR A 40 -7.08 -11.20 10.71
C THR A 40 -6.19 -9.99 10.50
N PRO A 41 -6.42 -9.19 9.44
CA PRO A 41 -5.67 -7.96 9.23
C PRO A 41 -5.95 -7.00 10.39
N TRP A 42 -4.89 -6.61 11.10
CA TRP A 42 -4.99 -5.80 12.31
C TRP A 42 -4.52 -4.37 12.08
N CYS A 43 -5.44 -3.46 11.75
CA CYS A 43 -5.09 -2.06 11.54
C CYS A 43 -4.81 -1.35 12.86
N THR A 44 -3.57 -0.90 13.05
CA THR A 44 -3.17 -0.05 14.18
C THR A 44 -2.64 1.28 13.66
N THR A 45 -2.82 2.35 14.44
CA THR A 45 -2.35 3.70 14.14
C THR A 45 -0.82 3.79 14.09
N ALA A 46 -0.10 2.83 14.68
CA ALA A 46 1.37 2.79 14.67
C ALA A 46 1.99 2.21 13.38
N ARG A 47 1.16 1.89 12.37
CA ARG A 47 1.65 1.36 11.08
C ARG A 47 2.41 2.42 10.30
N GLN A 48 3.48 2.00 9.61
CA GLN A 48 4.27 2.88 8.75
C GLN A 48 3.60 3.03 7.37
N PHE A 49 3.12 4.23 7.09
CA PHE A 49 2.62 4.62 5.78
C PHE A 49 3.71 5.35 4.99
N SER A 50 3.56 5.35 3.67
CA SER A 50 4.46 6.10 2.79
C SER A 50 3.54 6.90 1.89
N ASP A 51 3.76 8.20 1.85
CA ASP A 51 2.90 9.12 1.13
C ASP A 51 3.11 8.99 -0.37
N LYS A 52 1.99 9.04 -1.09
CA LYS A 52 1.96 9.09 -2.54
C LYS A 52 1.14 10.29 -2.94
N GLN A 53 1.77 11.23 -3.63
CA GLN A 53 1.10 12.40 -4.17
C GLN A 53 0.91 12.21 -5.67
N ILE A 54 -0.33 12.45 -6.12
CA ILE A 54 -0.69 12.43 -7.54
C ILE A 54 -0.73 13.87 -8.02
N VAL A 55 0.12 14.22 -8.98
CA VAL A 55 0.16 15.53 -9.61
C VAL A 55 -0.27 15.40 -11.06
N LYS A 56 -1.27 16.18 -11.48
CA LYS A 56 -1.69 16.27 -12.88
C LYS A 56 -1.08 17.52 -13.48
N LEU A 57 -0.30 17.35 -14.53
CA LEU A 57 0.34 18.45 -15.26
C LEU A 57 -0.22 18.51 -16.67
N GLN A 58 -0.51 19.71 -17.15
CA GLN A 58 -0.87 19.95 -18.54
C GLN A 58 0.33 20.51 -19.29
N GLU A 59 0.37 20.26 -20.60
CA GLU A 59 1.35 20.87 -21.50
C GLU A 59 1.18 22.40 -21.58
N ALA A 60 2.25 23.08 -21.97
CA ALA A 60 2.23 24.51 -22.11
C ALA A 60 1.36 24.92 -23.31
N PRO A 61 0.59 26.02 -23.21
CA PRO A 61 -0.34 26.43 -24.27
C PRO A 61 0.34 26.75 -25.60
N GLU A 62 1.61 27.16 -25.59
CA GLU A 62 2.44 27.42 -26.78
C GLU A 62 2.78 26.16 -27.59
N ASP A 63 2.88 25.00 -26.94
CA ASP A 63 3.23 23.73 -27.56
C ASP A 63 1.99 22.91 -28.01
N MET A 64 0.79 23.44 -27.75
CA MET A 64 -0.47 22.74 -28.03
C MET A 64 -0.86 22.83 -29.52
N PRO A 65 -1.20 21.71 -30.18
CA PRO A 65 -1.67 21.73 -31.56
C PRO A 65 -3.04 22.42 -31.68
N ALA A 66 -3.22 23.22 -32.75
CA ALA A 66 -4.43 23.99 -32.97
C ALA A 66 -5.68 23.09 -33.08
N GLY A 67 -6.72 23.43 -32.31
CA GLY A 67 -8.01 22.75 -32.33
C GLY A 67 -8.08 21.44 -31.53
N GLN A 68 -7.05 21.09 -30.76
CA GLN A 68 -7.06 19.93 -29.86
C GLN A 68 -7.13 20.36 -28.38
N THR A 69 -7.52 19.43 -27.50
CA THR A 69 -7.51 19.62 -26.05
C THR A 69 -6.12 19.29 -25.47
N PRO A 70 -5.65 20.00 -24.44
CA PRO A 70 -4.33 19.78 -23.87
C PRO A 70 -4.20 18.40 -23.23
N HIS A 71 -3.05 17.77 -23.47
CA HIS A 71 -2.70 16.49 -22.86
C HIS A 71 -2.44 16.68 -21.36
N THR A 72 -2.91 15.72 -20.56
CA THR A 72 -2.69 15.69 -19.11
C THR A 72 -1.78 14.53 -18.75
N ALA A 73 -0.57 14.84 -18.28
CA ALA A 73 0.36 13.87 -17.71
C ALA A 73 0.09 13.69 -16.22
N VAL A 74 0.17 12.45 -15.74
CA VAL A 74 0.00 12.11 -14.32
C VAL A 74 1.33 11.68 -13.74
N TYR A 75 1.79 12.40 -12.72
CA TYR A 75 3.01 12.11 -11.99
C TYR A 75 2.68 11.53 -10.62
N LEU A 76 3.36 10.44 -10.28
CA LEU A 76 3.31 9.84 -8.96
C LEU A 76 4.59 10.23 -8.21
N CYS A 77 4.47 11.17 -7.28
CA CYS A 77 5.55 11.51 -6.37
C CYS A 77 5.44 10.59 -5.14
N THR A 78 6.51 9.87 -4.81
CA THR A 78 6.60 9.03 -3.62
C THR A 78 7.62 9.63 -2.68
N GLN A 79 7.24 9.89 -1.42
CA GLN A 79 8.12 10.43 -0.38
C GLN A 79 8.74 9.30 0.45
#